data_AF-A0A553G4H1-F1
#
_entry.id   AF-A0A553G4H1-F1
#
_cell.length_a   1.000
_cell.length_b   1.000
_cell.length_c   1.000
_cell.angle_alpha   90.00
_cell.angle_beta   90.00
_cell.angle_gamma   90.00
#
_symmetry.space_group_name_H-M   'P 1'
#
loop_
_entity.id
_entity.type
_entity.pdbx_description
1 polymer ?
#
loop_
_entity_poly.entity_id
_entity_poly.type
_entity_poly.pdbx_seq_one_letter_code
_entity_poly.pdbx_strand_id
1 'polypeptide(L)'
;MSEGITSYHVEFTSKARKQLKKFDRFDARIIVTWIQKNLEGCEDPRALGKGLTSNRSGEWRYRVGSYRILAYIHDQKITIEVFAIGHRKDIYDA
;
A
#
# COMPACT_ATOMS: atom_id res chain seq x y z
N MET A 1 -22.01 -22.73 12.97
CA MET A 1 -21.96 -21.26 12.94
C MET A 1 -20.63 -20.92 12.29
N SER A 2 -20.64 -20.56 11.01
CA SER A 2 -19.42 -20.23 10.28
C SER A 2 -18.86 -18.93 10.84
N GLU A 3 -17.71 -19.00 11.53
CA GLU A 3 -16.92 -17.82 11.88
C GLU A 3 -16.60 -17.06 10.60
N GLY A 4 -17.17 -15.87 10.45
CA GLY A 4 -16.93 -15.03 9.29
C GLY A 4 -15.47 -14.62 9.26
N ILE A 5 -14.74 -15.08 8.25
CA ILE A 5 -13.37 -14.60 7.97
C ILE A 5 -13.46 -13.08 7.82
N THR A 6 -12.88 -12.35 8.76
CA THR A 6 -12.86 -10.89 8.77
C THR A 6 -11.74 -10.42 7.87
N SER A 7 -12.00 -10.44 6.55
CA SER A 7 -11.04 -9.98 5.56
C SER A 7 -11.06 -8.45 5.42
N TYR A 8 -9.94 -7.89 4.96
CA TYR A 8 -9.82 -6.45 4.73
C TYR A 8 -10.17 -6.06 3.30
N HIS A 9 -10.81 -4.90 3.13
CA HIS A 9 -11.09 -4.30 1.82
C HIS A 9 -10.18 -3.08 1.56
N VAL A 10 -9.71 -2.94 0.32
CA VAL A 10 -8.85 -1.82 -0.08
C VAL A 10 -9.65 -0.72 -0.77
N GLU A 11 -9.47 0.50 -0.27
CA GLU A 11 -9.97 1.71 -0.92
C GLU A 11 -8.85 2.67 -1.28
N PHE A 12 -9.03 3.43 -2.36
CA PHE A 12 -8.09 4.44 -2.80
C PHE A 12 -8.70 5.83 -2.61
N THR A 13 -7.95 6.72 -1.96
CA THR A 13 -8.32 8.13 -1.90
C THR A 13 -8.26 8.77 -3.29
N SER A 14 -8.94 9.91 -3.44
CA SER A 14 -8.90 10.67 -4.70
C SER A 14 -7.47 11.05 -5.10
N LYS A 15 -6.61 11.32 -4.11
CA LYS A 15 -5.18 11.60 -4.27
C LYS A 15 -4.44 10.38 -4.81
N ALA A 16 -4.59 9.21 -4.19
CA ALA A 16 -3.99 7.96 -4.64
C ALA A 16 -4.42 7.62 -6.09
N ARG A 17 -5.72 7.76 -6.41
CA ARG A 17 -6.23 7.55 -7.78
C ARG A 17 -5.61 8.52 -8.79
N LYS A 18 -5.43 9.80 -8.42
CA LYS A 18 -4.76 10.78 -9.27
C LYS A 18 -3.28 10.45 -9.50
N GLN A 19 -2.58 9.93 -8.50
CA GLN A 19 -1.18 9.51 -8.63
C GLN A 19 -1.05 8.29 -9.56
N LEU A 20 -1.88 7.26 -9.41
CA LEU A 20 -1.87 6.09 -10.30
C LEU A 20 -2.08 6.48 -11.76
N LYS A 21 -2.95 7.46 -12.05
CA LYS A 21 -3.16 7.97 -13.41
C LYS A 21 -1.94 8.66 -14.02
N LYS A 22 -0.97 9.10 -13.20
CA LYS A 22 0.27 9.74 -13.65
C LYS A 22 1.41 8.74 -13.87
N PHE A 23 1.28 7.52 -13.36
CA PHE A 23 2.26 6.47 -13.59
C PHE A 23 2.09 5.94 -15.01
N ASP A 24 3.18 5.42 -15.59
CA ASP A 24 3.05 4.66 -16.80
C ASP A 24 2.24 3.37 -16.55
N ARG A 25 1.82 2.74 -17.65
CA ARG A 25 0.95 1.57 -17.62
C ARG A 25 1.58 0.39 -16.87
N PHE A 26 2.91 0.23 -16.94
CA PHE A 26 3.61 -0.89 -16.34
C PHE A 26 3.69 -0.72 -14.82
N ASP A 27 4.10 0.46 -14.36
CA ASP A 27 4.23 0.76 -12.94
C ASP A 27 2.87 0.76 -12.22
N ALA A 28 1.84 1.37 -12.84
CA ALA A 28 0.49 1.32 -12.31
C ALA A 28 -0.02 -0.13 -12.18
N ARG A 29 0.28 -0.99 -13.17
CA ARG A 29 -0.10 -2.41 -13.16
C ARG A 29 0.61 -3.17 -12.04
N ILE A 30 1.93 -3.00 -11.88
CA ILE A 30 2.68 -3.65 -10.79
C ILE A 30 2.06 -3.33 -9.43
N ILE A 31 1.79 -2.06 -9.18
CA ILE A 31 1.26 -1.59 -7.91
C ILE A 31 -0.14 -2.15 -7.65
N VAL A 32 -1.05 -2.02 -8.62
CA VAL A 32 -2.44 -2.47 -8.46
C VAL A 32 -2.50 -3.99 -8.32
N THR A 33 -1.75 -4.75 -9.12
CA THR A 33 -1.69 -6.21 -8.99
C THR A 33 -1.13 -6.64 -7.63
N TRP A 34 -0.11 -5.95 -7.12
CA TRP A 34 0.40 -6.25 -5.79
C TRP A 34 -0.64 -5.97 -4.70
N ILE A 35 -1.34 -4.83 -4.76
CA ILE A 35 -2.40 -4.50 -3.79
C ILE A 35 -3.51 -5.56 -3.81
N GLN A 36 -4.00 -5.92 -5.00
CA GLN A 36 -5.05 -6.92 -5.14
C GLN A 36 -4.64 -8.30 -4.62
N LYS A 37 -3.37 -8.69 -4.82
CA LYS A 37 -2.87 -10.00 -4.38
C LYS A 37 -2.60 -10.08 -2.87
N ASN A 38 -2.20 -8.97 -2.25
CA ASN A 38 -1.62 -9.00 -0.91
C ASN A 38 -2.47 -8.28 0.15
N LEU A 39 -3.28 -7.30 -0.24
CA LEU A 39 -4.05 -6.47 0.70
C LEU A 39 -5.55 -6.66 0.57
N GLU A 40 -6.07 -6.84 -0.66
CA GLU A 40 -7.48 -7.12 -0.84
C GLU A 40 -7.81 -8.53 -0.31
N GLY A 41 -8.78 -8.62 0.57
CA GLY A 41 -9.22 -9.88 1.16
C GLY A 41 -8.25 -10.49 2.18
N CYS A 42 -7.18 -9.79 2.58
CA CYS A 42 -6.21 -10.36 3.51
C CYS A 42 -6.74 -10.37 4.96
N GLU A 43 -6.23 -11.30 5.76
CA GLU A 43 -6.58 -11.42 7.20
C GLU A 43 -5.81 -10.41 8.06
N ASP A 44 -4.50 -10.28 7.83
CA ASP A 44 -3.65 -9.33 8.55
C ASP A 44 -2.81 -8.46 7.59
N PRO A 45 -3.30 -7.27 7.22
CA PRO A 45 -2.51 -6.34 6.41
C PRO A 45 -1.29 -5.80 7.15
N ARG A 46 -1.28 -5.81 8.49
CA ARG A 46 -0.18 -5.22 9.27
C ARG A 46 1.09 -6.04 9.15
N ALA A 47 0.98 -7.36 8.96
CA ALA A 47 2.11 -8.28 8.76
C ALA A 47 2.93 -8.00 7.50
N LEU A 48 2.33 -7.37 6.47
CA LEU A 48 2.96 -7.15 5.17
C LEU A 48 3.65 -5.79 5.03
N GLY A 49 3.58 -4.96 6.08
CA GLY A 49 4.11 -3.60 6.06
C GLY A 49 4.75 -3.21 7.38
N LYS A 50 5.12 -1.93 7.47
CA LYS A 50 5.67 -1.34 8.69
C LYS A 50 4.83 -0.14 9.11
N GLY A 51 4.35 -0.16 10.34
CA GLY A 51 3.75 1.01 10.98
C GLY A 51 4.78 2.13 11.10
N LEU A 52 4.36 3.35 10.76
CA LEU A 52 5.17 4.55 10.95
C LEU A 52 5.00 5.09 12.37
N THR A 53 6.00 5.84 12.82
CA THR A 53 6.07 6.37 14.20
C THR A 53 6.07 7.90 14.20
N SER A 54 6.00 8.49 15.39
CA SER A 54 6.03 9.94 15.62
C SER A 54 4.90 10.68 14.88
N ASN A 55 5.21 11.69 14.07
CA ASN A 55 4.25 12.53 13.35
C ASN A 55 3.41 11.79 12.28
N ARG A 56 3.68 10.50 12.07
CA ARG A 56 2.94 9.64 11.11
C ARG A 56 2.38 8.38 11.76
N SER A 57 2.29 8.36 13.08
CA SER A 57 1.63 7.29 13.82
C SER A 57 0.23 7.02 13.27
N GLY A 58 -0.11 5.75 13.07
CA GLY A 58 -1.37 5.33 12.44
C GLY A 58 -1.27 5.05 10.94
N GLU A 59 -0.20 5.50 10.28
CA GLU A 59 0.08 5.13 8.90
C GLU A 59 0.86 3.81 8.80
N TRP A 60 0.55 3.02 7.77
CA TRP A 60 1.27 1.82 7.37
C TRP A 60 1.97 2.02 6.04
N ARG A 61 3.22 1.54 5.96
CA ARG A 61 4.02 1.57 4.74
C ARG A 61 4.26 0.18 4.19
N TYR A 62 3.86 -0.04 2.95
CA TYR A 62 4.16 -1.24 2.16
C TYR A 62 5.25 -0.96 1.13
N ARG A 63 6.04 -1.97 0.79
CA ARG A 63 7.06 -1.89 -0.26
C ARG A 63 6.65 -2.73 -1.45
N VAL A 64 6.60 -2.11 -2.64
CA VAL A 64 6.28 -2.77 -3.90
C VAL A 64 7.35 -2.41 -4.92
N GLY A 65 8.35 -3.28 -5.09
CA GLY A 65 9.52 -2.97 -5.91
C GLY A 65 10.22 -1.67 -5.44
N SER A 66 10.27 -0.68 -6.33
CA SER A 66 10.82 0.66 -6.08
C SER A 66 9.81 1.62 -5.42
N TYR A 67 8.55 1.21 -5.29
CA TYR A 67 7.47 2.02 -4.74
C TYR A 67 7.24 1.76 -3.24
N ARG A 68 6.75 2.79 -2.57
CA ARG A 68 6.22 2.73 -1.21
C ARG A 68 4.78 3.18 -1.25
N ILE A 69 3.91 2.36 -0.69
CA ILE A 69 2.49 2.67 -0.53
C ILE A 69 2.29 3.08 0.92
N LEU A 70 1.63 4.21 1.13
CA LEU A 70 1.21 4.69 2.45
C LEU A 70 -0.30 4.49 2.55
N ALA A 71 -0.72 3.89 3.65
CA ALA A 71 -2.12 3.56 3.89
C ALA A 71 -2.50 3.73 5.35
N TYR A 72 -3.79 3.87 5.60
CA TYR A 72 -4.38 3.75 6.93
C TYR A 72 -5.10 2.40 7.05
N ILE A 73 -5.10 1.80 8.23
CA ILE A 73 -5.75 0.51 8.49
C ILE A 73 -6.71 0.67 9.68
N HIS A 74 -8.00 0.66 9.40
CA HIS A 74 -9.08 0.84 10.39
C HIS A 74 -10.28 -0.03 10.04
N ASP A 75 -10.91 -0.69 11.02
CA ASP A 75 -12.17 -1.42 10.88
C ASP A 75 -12.30 -2.23 9.57
N GLN A 76 -11.35 -3.16 9.34
CA GLN A 76 -11.29 -4.01 8.14
C GLN A 76 -11.12 -3.26 6.80
N LYS A 77 -10.68 -2.01 6.84
CA LYS A 77 -10.46 -1.18 5.66
C LYS A 77 -9.01 -0.72 5.58
N ILE A 78 -8.43 -0.86 4.40
CA ILE A 78 -7.11 -0.37 4.05
C ILE A 78 -7.29 0.82 3.10
N THR A 79 -7.08 2.03 3.60
CA THR A 79 -7.22 3.24 2.79
C THR A 79 -5.87 3.65 2.24
N ILE A 80 -5.65 3.41 0.95
CA ILE A 80 -4.44 3.81 0.21
C ILE A 80 -4.44 5.31 0.01
N GLU A 81 -3.46 5.98 0.60
CA GLU A 81 -3.37 7.44 0.68
C GLU A 81 -2.37 8.00 -0.35
N VAL A 82 -1.16 7.48 -0.38
CA VAL A 82 -0.07 8.00 -1.25
C VAL A 82 0.85 6.90 -1.77
N PHE A 83 1.29 7.08 -3.01
CA PHE A 83 2.43 6.36 -3.59
C PHE A 83 3.67 7.26 -3.61
N ALA A 84 4.79 6.73 -3.13
CA ALA A 84 6.09 7.39 -3.18
C ALA A 84 7.11 6.48 -3.89
N ILE A 85 7.95 7.06 -4.75
CA ILE A 85 9.09 6.37 -5.30
C ILE A 85 10.19 6.42 -4.25
N GLY A 86 10.71 5.27 -3.84
CA GLY A 86 11.98 5.27 -3.13
C GLY A 86 13.06 4.87 -4.11
N HIS A 87 13.68 5.88 -4.71
CA HIS A 87 14.98 5.70 -5.34
C HIS A 87 15.91 5.08 -4.29
N ARG A 88 16.57 3.96 -4.64
CA ARG A 88 17.85 3.65 -4.03
C ARG A 88 18.76 4.81 -4.43
N LYS A 89 18.82 5.89 -3.65
CA LYS A 89 20.10 6.58 -3.57
C LYS A 89 21.10 5.50 -3.13
N ASP A 90 22.20 5.40 -3.88
CA ASP A 90 23.42 4.67 -3.52
C ASP A 90 23.49 3.16 -3.81
N ILE A 91 23.31 2.68 -5.05
CA ILE A 91 23.88 1.35 -5.41
C ILE A 91 24.70 1.32 -6.72
N TYR A 92 24.66 2.34 -7.59
CA TYR A 92 25.59 2.40 -8.74
C TYR A 92 26.04 3.83 -9.01
N ASP A 93 26.78 4.41 -8.06
CA ASP A 93 27.82 5.39 -8.38
C ASP A 93 29.15 4.77 -7.90
N ALA A 94 29.72 3.91 -8.74
CA ALA A 94 31.10 3.46 -8.75
C ALA A 94 31.47 3.08 -10.19
#